data_AF-A0A957TT48-F1
#
_entry.id   AF-A0A957TT48-F1
#
_cell.length_a   1.000
_cell.length_b   1.000
_cell.length_c   1.000
_cell.angle_alpha   90.00
_cell.angle_beta   90.00
_cell.angle_gamma   90.00
#
_symmetry.space_group_name_H-M   'P 1'
#
loop_
_entity.id
_entity.type
_entity.pdbx_description
1 polymer ?
#
loop_
_entity_poly.entity_id
_entity_poly.type
_entity_poly.pdbx_seq_one_letter_code
_entity_poly.pdbx_strand_id
1 'polypeptide(L)'
;GAGNDTLYGGDGWDDLEGQGGQDTLHGEGGLDVLLGGADNDLLLGGDDPDALFGQNGDDALDGGLADDYCRGGRGADTITNCEGASSAGATADEAIDIDEEAARRSNDGVDGENAIEQRIQQVFLPLVSNE
;
A
#
# COMPACT_ATOMS: atom_id res chain seq x y z
N GLY A 1 10.44 -7.27 -9.74
CA GLY A 1 10.49 -8.00 -11.04
C GLY A 1 9.79 -9.32 -10.84
N ALA A 2 9.77 -10.27 -11.77
CA ALA A 2 9.31 -11.62 -11.38
C ALA A 2 10.46 -12.37 -10.70
N GLY A 3 10.26 -12.83 -9.47
CA GLY A 3 11.27 -13.48 -8.63
C GLY A 3 11.28 -12.90 -7.22
N ASN A 4 12.02 -13.54 -6.32
CA ASN A 4 12.21 -13.02 -4.96
C ASN A 4 13.30 -11.93 -5.00
N ASP A 5 12.89 -10.68 -4.87
CA ASP A 5 13.72 -9.50 -4.94
C ASP A 5 13.92 -8.88 -3.54
N THR A 6 14.96 -8.04 -3.41
CA THR A 6 15.13 -7.17 -2.25
C THR A 6 15.37 -5.75 -2.74
N LEU A 7 14.50 -4.83 -2.32
CA LEU A 7 14.46 -3.45 -2.76
C LEU A 7 14.72 -2.53 -1.56
N TYR A 8 15.43 -1.42 -1.83
CA TYR A 8 15.76 -0.38 -0.85
C TYR A 8 15.46 0.98 -1.49
N GLY A 9 14.65 1.81 -0.82
CA GLY A 9 14.34 3.19 -1.22
C GLY A 9 15.51 4.11 -0.89
N GLY A 10 15.87 4.17 0.39
CA GLY A 10 16.97 5.00 0.87
C GLY A 10 16.45 6.20 1.64
N ASP A 11 17.22 7.29 1.62
CA ASP A 11 16.69 8.58 2.07
C ASP A 11 15.91 9.20 0.89
N GLY A 12 14.63 9.53 1.07
CA GLY A 12 13.87 10.14 -0.01
C GLY A 12 12.37 9.92 0.08
N TRP A 13 11.72 10.12 -1.06
CA TRP A 13 10.37 9.63 -1.27
C TRP A 13 10.51 8.59 -2.36
N ASP A 14 10.31 7.34 -2.01
CA ASP A 14 10.56 6.21 -2.89
C ASP A 14 9.27 5.43 -3.18
N ASP A 15 9.13 5.03 -4.44
CA ASP A 15 8.07 4.12 -4.90
C ASP A 15 8.68 2.74 -5.16
N LEU A 16 8.39 1.76 -4.29
CA LEU A 16 8.92 0.40 -4.37
C LEU A 16 7.82 -0.60 -4.74
N GLU A 17 8.08 -1.47 -5.72
CA GLU A 17 7.16 -2.51 -6.17
C GLU A 17 7.88 -3.86 -6.32
N GLY A 18 7.49 -4.86 -5.53
CA GLY A 18 8.03 -6.23 -5.58
C GLY A 18 7.58 -6.98 -6.84
N GLN A 19 6.28 -6.89 -7.14
CA GLN A 19 5.56 -7.51 -8.25
C GLN A 19 5.15 -8.95 -7.97
N GLY A 20 6.01 -9.94 -8.21
CA GLY A 20 5.60 -11.33 -8.02
C GLY A 20 6.77 -12.18 -7.61
N GLY A 21 6.61 -12.91 -6.52
CA GLY A 21 7.69 -13.54 -5.78
C GLY A 21 7.58 -13.18 -4.30
N GLN A 22 8.39 -13.81 -3.46
CA GLN A 22 8.45 -13.41 -2.05
C GLN A 22 9.51 -12.31 -1.93
N ASP A 23 9.05 -11.08 -1.90
CA ASP A 23 9.88 -9.88 -1.96
C ASP A 23 10.17 -9.31 -0.57
N THR A 24 11.22 -8.49 -0.48
CA THR A 24 11.53 -7.70 0.71
C THR A 24 11.77 -6.25 0.32
N LEU A 25 10.92 -5.35 0.79
CA LEU A 25 10.96 -3.93 0.47
C LEU A 25 11.30 -3.13 1.73
N HIS A 26 12.30 -2.25 1.62
CA HIS A 26 12.72 -1.33 2.66
C HIS A 26 12.54 0.12 2.16
N GLY A 27 11.64 0.90 2.77
CA GLY A 27 11.53 2.34 2.50
C GLY A 27 12.77 3.08 3.01
N GLU A 28 13.11 2.82 4.27
CA GLU A 28 14.18 3.47 5.04
C GLU A 28 13.78 4.85 5.56
N GLY A 29 14.14 5.95 4.90
CA GLY A 29 13.92 7.28 5.44
C GLY A 29 13.13 8.15 4.48
N GLY A 30 12.01 8.69 4.96
CA GLY A 30 11.16 9.64 4.24
C GLY A 30 9.78 9.09 3.94
N LEU A 31 9.05 9.66 2.97
CA LEU A 31 7.65 9.28 2.75
C LEU A 31 7.59 8.30 1.58
N ASP A 32 7.47 7.02 1.91
CA ASP A 32 7.60 5.95 0.93
C ASP A 32 6.26 5.27 0.61
N VAL A 33 6.19 4.70 -0.59
CA VAL A 33 5.08 3.85 -1.04
C VAL A 33 5.63 2.47 -1.37
N LEU A 34 5.23 1.47 -0.60
CA LEU A 34 5.68 0.09 -0.74
C LEU A 34 4.52 -0.80 -1.21
N LEU A 35 4.70 -1.46 -2.34
CA LEU A 35 3.77 -2.43 -2.92
C LEU A 35 4.43 -3.81 -2.99
N GLY A 36 3.94 -4.77 -2.19
CA GLY A 36 4.42 -6.16 -2.20
C GLY A 36 4.13 -6.84 -3.54
N GLY A 37 2.85 -7.05 -3.81
CA GLY A 37 2.39 -7.60 -5.07
C GLY A 37 1.74 -8.96 -4.88
N ALA A 38 2.22 -9.97 -5.58
CA ALA A 38 1.73 -11.33 -5.45
C ALA A 38 2.73 -12.21 -4.71
N ASP A 39 2.21 -13.17 -3.95
CA ASP A 39 2.94 -14.05 -3.04
C ASP A 39 3.26 -13.33 -1.72
N ASN A 40 3.99 -14.00 -0.82
CA ASN A 40 4.12 -13.55 0.57
C ASN A 40 5.30 -12.59 0.73
N ASP A 41 5.01 -11.34 1.02
CA ASP A 41 6.01 -10.27 1.02
C ASP A 41 6.36 -9.75 2.42
N LEU A 42 7.52 -9.12 2.53
CA LEU A 42 7.96 -8.35 3.70
C LEU A 42 8.13 -6.87 3.33
N LEU A 43 7.32 -6.01 3.92
CA LEU A 43 7.37 -4.56 3.71
C LEU A 43 7.76 -3.87 5.02
N LEU A 44 8.79 -3.03 4.95
CA LEU A 44 9.32 -2.26 6.07
C LEU A 44 9.33 -0.78 5.66
N GLY A 45 8.48 0.02 6.31
CA GLY A 45 8.33 1.46 6.05
C GLY A 45 9.61 2.20 6.45
N GLY A 46 9.74 2.55 7.73
CA GLY A 46 10.92 3.28 8.13
C GLY A 46 10.71 4.17 9.34
N ASP A 47 11.38 5.32 9.32
CA ASP A 47 11.32 6.30 10.41
C ASP A 47 10.23 7.37 10.22
N ASP A 48 9.69 7.51 9.01
CA ASP A 48 8.81 8.59 8.57
C ASP A 48 7.47 8.02 8.05
N PRO A 49 6.41 8.84 7.89
CA PRO A 49 5.08 8.32 7.53
C PRO A 49 5.02 7.64 6.15
N ASP A 50 4.69 6.36 6.14
CA ASP A 50 4.71 5.54 4.92
C ASP A 50 3.33 5.00 4.51
N ALA A 51 3.24 4.51 3.27
CA ALA A 51 2.08 3.79 2.74
C ALA A 51 2.48 2.38 2.28
N LEU A 52 2.05 1.35 3.02
CA LEU A 52 2.41 -0.05 2.79
C LEU A 52 1.20 -0.87 2.32
N PHE A 53 1.38 -1.61 1.22
CA PHE A 53 0.36 -2.45 0.59
C PHE A 53 0.90 -3.86 0.31
N GLY A 54 0.45 -4.87 1.06
CA GLY A 54 0.84 -6.27 0.83
C GLY A 54 0.29 -6.81 -0.49
N GLN A 55 -0.99 -6.51 -0.76
CA GLN A 55 -1.77 -6.99 -1.91
C GLN A 55 -2.18 -8.46 -1.79
N ASN A 56 -1.62 -9.40 -2.55
CA ASN A 56 -2.06 -10.80 -2.56
C ASN A 56 -1.00 -11.69 -1.93
N GLY A 57 -1.25 -12.26 -0.77
CA GLY A 57 -0.27 -13.08 -0.08
C GLY A 57 -0.58 -13.14 1.40
N ASP A 58 0.12 -14.01 2.12
CA ASP A 58 0.20 -13.89 3.56
C ASP A 58 1.38 -12.95 3.88
N ASP A 59 1.10 -11.65 4.00
CA ASP A 59 2.13 -10.62 4.02
C ASP A 59 2.54 -10.19 5.44
N ALA A 60 3.76 -9.66 5.56
CA ALA A 60 4.28 -9.05 6.79
C ALA A 60 4.59 -7.56 6.54
N LEU A 61 3.83 -6.67 7.18
CA LEU A 61 3.99 -5.22 7.06
C LEU A 61 4.42 -4.64 8.41
N ASP A 62 5.50 -3.86 8.41
CA ASP A 62 5.95 -3.05 9.55
C ASP A 62 6.07 -1.60 9.11
N GLY A 63 5.19 -0.72 9.62
CA GLY A 63 5.24 0.72 9.32
C GLY A 63 6.48 1.39 9.90
N GLY A 64 6.98 0.88 11.03
CA GLY A 64 8.14 1.44 11.71
C GLY A 64 7.78 2.56 12.69
N LEU A 65 8.34 3.75 12.50
CA LEU A 65 8.03 4.93 13.31
C LEU A 65 7.08 5.86 12.56
N ALA A 66 6.46 6.77 13.31
CA ALA A 66 5.44 7.70 12.82
C ALA A 66 4.09 7.00 12.53
N ASP A 67 3.20 7.73 11.85
CA ASP A 67 1.81 7.35 11.65
C ASP A 67 1.65 6.80 10.22
N ASP A 68 1.75 5.48 10.08
CA ASP A 68 1.77 4.80 8.77
C ASP A 68 0.41 4.30 8.32
N TYR A 69 0.19 4.33 7.01
CA TYR A 69 -0.98 3.73 6.37
C TYR A 69 -0.65 2.33 5.85
N CYS A 70 -1.19 1.28 6.48
CA CYS A 70 -0.92 -0.10 6.10
C CYS A 70 -2.17 -0.88 5.73
N ARG A 71 -2.09 -1.61 4.62
CA ARG A 71 -3.12 -2.51 4.13
C ARG A 71 -2.50 -3.84 3.71
N GLY A 72 -2.83 -4.91 4.44
CA GLY A 72 -2.34 -6.26 4.15
C GLY A 72 -2.86 -6.75 2.79
N GLY A 73 -4.18 -6.75 2.62
CA GLY A 73 -4.79 -7.19 1.38
C GLY A 73 -5.30 -8.63 1.51
N ARG A 74 -5.29 -9.41 0.44
CA ARG A 74 -5.82 -10.77 0.45
C ARG A 74 -4.81 -11.74 1.04
N GLY A 75 -5.13 -12.26 2.21
CA GLY A 75 -4.45 -13.40 2.82
C GLY A 75 -4.49 -13.28 4.33
N ALA A 76 -3.62 -14.04 4.99
CA ALA A 76 -3.43 -13.95 6.43
C ALA A 76 -2.24 -13.04 6.74
N ASP A 77 -2.52 -11.74 6.85
CA ASP A 77 -1.49 -10.73 7.02
C ASP A 77 -1.12 -10.48 8.48
N THR A 78 0.15 -10.12 8.69
CA THR A 78 0.66 -9.59 9.95
C THR A 78 1.04 -8.14 9.75
N ILE A 79 0.38 -7.23 10.46
CA ILE A 79 0.67 -5.79 10.38
C ILE A 79 1.08 -5.29 11.77
N THR A 80 2.23 -4.63 11.85
CA THR A 80 2.77 -4.03 13.07
C THR A 80 3.14 -2.57 12.84
N ASN A 81 3.12 -1.79 13.93
CA ASN A 81 3.50 -0.38 13.94
C ASN A 81 2.85 0.47 12.82
N CYS A 82 1.55 0.29 12.59
CA CYS A 82 0.81 1.06 11.60
C CYS A 82 -0.45 1.64 12.23
N GLU A 83 -0.68 2.95 12.09
CA GLU A 83 -1.87 3.61 12.62
C GLU A 83 -3.01 3.55 11.59
N GLY A 84 -4.12 2.89 11.94
CA GLY A 84 -5.22 2.66 10.98
C GLY A 84 -5.02 1.44 10.07
N ALA A 85 -4.12 0.55 10.45
CA ALA A 85 -3.92 -0.75 9.80
C ALA A 85 -5.25 -1.50 9.58
N SER A 86 -5.49 -1.91 8.34
CA SER A 86 -6.52 -2.91 8.02
C SER A 86 -5.84 -4.24 7.68
N SER A 87 -5.81 -5.15 8.65
CA SER A 87 -5.35 -6.54 8.49
C SER A 87 -6.41 -7.43 7.85
N ALA A 88 -7.63 -6.91 7.68
CA ALA A 88 -8.68 -7.60 6.96
C ALA A 88 -8.50 -7.28 5.47
N GLY A 89 -8.05 -8.27 4.71
CA GLY A 89 -8.40 -8.35 3.31
C GLY A 89 -9.89 -8.15 3.18
N ALA A 90 -10.28 -6.97 2.70
CA ALA A 90 -11.66 -6.66 2.40
C ALA A 90 -12.13 -7.72 1.40
N THR A 91 -12.84 -8.73 1.91
CA THR A 91 -13.58 -9.67 1.08
C THR A 91 -14.75 -8.88 0.49
N ALA A 92 -14.47 -8.04 -0.50
CA ALA A 92 -15.43 -7.36 -1.38
C ALA A 92 -16.69 -6.69 -0.75
N ASP A 93 -16.80 -6.51 0.57
CA ASP A 93 -18.08 -6.11 1.20
C ASP A 93 -17.97 -5.12 2.35
N GLU A 94 -16.79 -4.82 2.90
CA GLU A 94 -16.66 -3.76 3.90
C GLU A 94 -16.10 -2.50 3.27
N ALA A 95 -17.01 -1.82 2.57
CA ALA A 95 -16.95 -0.40 2.33
C ALA A 95 -16.66 0.31 3.66
N ILE A 96 -15.45 0.88 3.77
CA ILE A 96 -15.19 1.95 4.74
C ILE A 96 -16.17 3.07 4.40
N ASP A 97 -16.94 3.44 5.42
CA ASP A 97 -18.04 4.39 5.49
C ASP A 97 -17.63 5.81 5.02
N ILE A 98 -17.36 5.95 3.73
CA ILE A 98 -17.10 7.21 3.02
C ILE A 98 -18.29 7.40 2.07
N ASP A 99 -19.37 7.95 2.63
CA ASP A 99 -20.48 8.60 1.92
C ASP A 99 -20.89 7.95 0.58
N GLU A 100 -21.72 6.91 0.73
CA GLU A 100 -22.44 6.09 -0.25
C GLU A 100 -23.22 6.85 -1.36
N GLU A 101 -23.14 8.19 -1.39
CA GLU A 101 -23.80 9.03 -2.40
C GLU A 101 -22.91 9.26 -3.65
N ALA A 102 -21.59 9.17 -3.54
CA ALA A 102 -20.67 9.43 -4.66
C ALA A 102 -20.40 8.19 -5.56
N ALA A 103 -20.38 6.99 -4.99
CA ALA A 103 -20.01 5.76 -5.72
C ALA A 103 -21.13 5.18 -6.62
N ARG A 104 -22.40 5.60 -6.43
CA ARG A 104 -23.54 5.07 -7.20
C ARG A 104 -23.72 5.71 -8.59
N ARG A 105 -22.85 6.64 -9.02
CA ARG A 105 -23.03 7.38 -10.29
C ARG A 105 -22.10 7.02 -11.44
N SER A 106 -21.12 6.14 -11.26
CA SER A 106 -20.35 5.66 -12.40
C SER A 106 -20.35 4.14 -12.43
N ASN A 107 -21.19 3.61 -13.30
CA ASN A 107 -21.12 2.25 -13.82
C ASN A 107 -19.82 2.09 -14.62
N ASP A 108 -18.68 2.14 -13.95
CA ASP A 108 -17.36 1.82 -14.49
C ASP A 108 -16.75 0.75 -13.61
N GLY A 109 -16.51 -0.42 -14.20
CA GLY A 109 -16.11 -1.64 -13.53
C GLY A 109 -14.65 -1.63 -13.11
N VAL A 110 -14.26 -0.62 -12.34
CA VAL A 110 -13.04 -0.64 -11.55
C VAL A 110 -13.40 -1.30 -10.22
N ASP A 111 -12.84 -2.50 -10.04
CA ASP A 111 -12.58 -3.07 -8.73
C ASP A 111 -12.18 -1.97 -7.74
N GLY A 112 -12.79 -1.98 -6.55
CA GLY A 112 -12.50 -0.99 -5.51
C GLY A 112 -11.04 -0.93 -5.05
N GLU A 113 -10.18 -1.83 -5.56
CA GLU A 113 -8.73 -1.84 -5.40
C GLU A 113 -8.09 -0.62 -6.12
N ASN A 114 -8.51 -0.30 -7.35
CA ASN A 114 -7.95 0.80 -8.16
C ASN A 114 -8.37 2.20 -7.68
N ALA A 115 -9.49 2.33 -6.95
CA ALA A 115 -10.02 3.62 -6.51
C ALA A 115 -9.27 4.22 -5.30
N ILE A 116 -8.65 3.38 -4.45
CA ILE A 116 -7.84 3.82 -3.31
C ILE A 116 -6.42 4.11 -3.79
N GLU A 117 -5.86 3.26 -4.66
CA GLU A 117 -4.56 3.46 -5.30
C GLU A 117 -4.53 4.77 -6.10
N GLN A 118 -5.58 5.05 -6.89
CA GLN A 118 -5.67 6.33 -7.62
C GLN A 118 -5.86 7.54 -6.70
N ARG A 119 -6.44 7.37 -5.50
CA ARG A 119 -6.57 8.47 -4.52
C ARG A 119 -5.25 8.75 -3.82
N ILE A 120 -4.45 7.74 -3.51
CA ILE A 120 -3.14 7.93 -2.87
C ILE A 120 -2.14 8.50 -3.87
N GLN A 121 -2.14 8.02 -5.12
CA GLN A 121 -1.39 8.65 -6.21
C GLN A 121 -1.78 10.13 -6.40
N GLN A 122 -3.06 10.49 -6.29
CA GLN A 122 -3.49 11.90 -6.41
C GLN A 122 -3.22 12.78 -5.18
N VAL A 123 -3.02 12.19 -3.99
CA VAL A 123 -2.74 12.92 -2.75
C VAL A 123 -1.24 13.14 -2.56
N PHE A 124 -0.39 12.24 -3.07
CA PHE A 124 1.07 12.29 -2.90
C PHE A 124 1.88 12.74 -4.13
N LEU A 125 1.27 12.93 -5.31
CA LEU A 125 1.96 13.59 -6.44
C LEU A 125 2.18 15.10 -6.14
N PRO A 126 3.41 15.65 -6.28
CA PRO A 126 3.56 17.10 -6.34
C PRO A 126 2.79 17.57 -7.56
N LEU A 127 1.97 18.62 -7.39
CA LEU A 127 1.31 19.33 -8.48
C LEU A 127 2.30 19.51 -9.63
N VAL A 128 2.21 18.69 -10.68
CA VAL A 128 2.82 19.03 -11.96
C VAL A 128 2.03 20.24 -12.42
N SER A 129 2.54 21.42 -12.07
CA SER A 129 2.03 22.68 -12.53
C SER A 129 2.07 22.61 -14.05
N ASN A 130 0.89 22.54 -14.66
CA ASN A 130 0.73 22.77 -16.09
C ASN A 130 1.36 24.13 -16.40
N GLU A 131 2.50 24.12 -17.09
CA GLU A 131 2.92 25.19 -17.99
C GLU A 131 3.04 24.61 -19.41
#